data_AF-A0A953GP20-F1
#
_entry.id   AF-A0A953GP20-F1
#
_cell.length_a   1.000
_cell.length_b   1.000
_cell.length_c   1.000
_cell.angle_alpha   90.00
_cell.angle_beta   90.00
_cell.angle_gamma   90.00
#
_symmetry.space_group_name_H-M   'P 1'
#
loop_
_entity.id
_entity.type
_entity.pdbx_description
1 polymer ?
#
loop_
_entity_poly.entity_id
_entity_poly.type
_entity_poly.pdbx_seq_one_letter_code
_entity_poly.pdbx_strand_id
1 'polypeptide(L)'
;MPTSIVRRFAVVAAVALTVVSIAPVAADKPVGGGSSTGVGRVFAPNPVATLQDQTLTDQKDADYAALQPAYRLKTLTNLDGSGFLVGDWAVVHSETGKPAFSADNTFVYDRHDDRFEQVMAYYWVTQAQLHLERLGFGVTRRPVNRVQQKVRLNQWGVDNSFATDTKDELRFGKGGVDDAEDAEVILHEYGHAIHFAQSPTFYASPESGAIGEGFGDYFAMTVSAAVSPTPDLPCIADWDSTSYTASTPHCLRRIDSNKHYPENLRGEVHADGMIWSRALWDIRLGLGDPDKADIIIIEAQFDWTGTTMADLAQRTVNVAQALYGSADAAIVRAAFQARGILP
;
A
#
# COMPACT_ATOMS: atom_id res chain seq x y z
N MET A 1 -32.13 -51.34 -56.77
CA MET A 1 -31.47 -50.48 -57.80
C MET A 1 -31.46 -49.06 -57.26
N PRO A 2 -30.34 -48.33 -57.36
CA PRO A 2 -29.98 -47.30 -56.39
C PRO A 2 -30.58 -45.93 -56.75
N THR A 3 -31.15 -45.24 -55.75
CA THR A 3 -31.45 -43.81 -55.82
C THR A 3 -30.29 -43.04 -55.22
N SER A 4 -29.68 -42.18 -56.05
CA SER A 4 -28.53 -41.36 -55.74
C SER A 4 -28.85 -40.27 -54.73
N ILE A 5 -28.05 -40.19 -53.66
CA ILE A 5 -28.02 -39.02 -52.76
C ILE A 5 -27.14 -37.96 -53.43
N VAL A 6 -27.77 -36.93 -53.98
CA VAL A 6 -27.08 -35.72 -54.45
C VAL A 6 -26.78 -34.86 -53.23
N ARG A 7 -25.52 -34.86 -52.77
CA ARG A 7 -25.02 -33.88 -51.80
C ARG A 7 -24.91 -32.52 -52.49
N ARG A 8 -25.83 -31.60 -52.17
CA ARG A 8 -25.68 -30.18 -52.49
C ARG A 8 -24.65 -29.56 -51.55
N PHE A 9 -23.48 -29.21 -52.07
CA PHE A 9 -22.54 -28.33 -51.38
C PHE A 9 -23.09 -26.90 -51.44
N ALA A 10 -23.48 -26.35 -50.29
CA ALA A 10 -23.72 -24.92 -50.15
C ALA A 10 -22.36 -24.24 -50.01
N VAL A 11 -21.96 -23.47 -51.02
CA VAL A 11 -20.84 -22.53 -50.93
C VAL A 11 -21.33 -21.32 -50.15
N VAL A 12 -20.92 -21.21 -48.89
CA VAL A 12 -21.09 -19.97 -48.11
C VAL A 12 -19.96 -19.04 -48.53
N ALA A 13 -20.27 -18.03 -49.33
CA ALA A 13 -19.35 -16.94 -49.63
C ALA A 13 -19.18 -16.09 -48.35
N ALA A 14 -18.02 -16.23 -47.68
CA ALA A 14 -17.64 -15.35 -46.59
C ALA A 14 -17.29 -13.97 -47.16
N VAL A 15 -18.18 -13.00 -46.97
CA VAL A 15 -17.87 -11.58 -47.18
C VAL A 15 -16.94 -11.15 -46.05
N ALA A 16 -15.66 -10.96 -46.35
CA ALA A 16 -14.71 -10.36 -45.44
C ALA A 16 -15.04 -8.86 -45.29
N LEU A 17 -15.76 -8.49 -44.22
CA LEU A 17 -15.81 -7.10 -43.78
C LEU A 17 -14.45 -6.77 -43.15
N THR A 18 -13.65 -5.96 -43.85
CA THR A 18 -12.50 -5.28 -43.24
C THR A 18 -13.01 -4.24 -42.26
N VAL A 19 -13.08 -4.62 -40.98
CA VAL A 19 -13.22 -3.67 -39.88
C VAL A 19 -11.88 -2.95 -39.77
N VAL A 20 -11.83 -1.69 -40.22
CA VAL A 20 -10.72 -0.79 -39.90
C VAL A 20 -10.85 -0.47 -38.41
N SER A 21 -10.07 -1.18 -37.59
CA SER A 21 -9.87 -0.82 -36.19
C SER A 21 -9.12 0.50 -36.14
N ILE A 22 -9.85 1.59 -35.91
CA ILE A 22 -9.24 2.87 -35.56
C ILE A 22 -8.77 2.70 -34.11
N ALA A 23 -7.47 2.46 -33.92
CA ALA A 23 -6.87 2.52 -32.59
C ALA A 23 -7.13 3.93 -32.02
N PRO A 24 -7.50 4.08 -30.74
CA PRO A 24 -7.54 5.40 -30.14
C PRO A 24 -6.14 6.00 -30.22
N VAL A 25 -6.01 7.12 -30.91
CA VAL A 25 -4.78 7.91 -30.90
C VAL A 25 -4.65 8.43 -29.47
N ALA A 26 -3.74 7.85 -28.69
CA ALA A 26 -3.28 8.46 -27.45
C ALA A 26 -2.76 9.85 -27.82
N ALA A 27 -3.30 10.88 -27.16
CA ALA A 27 -2.75 12.21 -27.29
C ALA A 27 -1.40 12.22 -26.54
N ASP A 28 -0.34 11.80 -27.21
CA ASP A 28 1.00 11.86 -26.66
C ASP A 28 1.35 13.33 -26.43
N LYS A 29 1.48 13.70 -25.15
CA LYS A 29 2.18 14.92 -24.76
C LYS A 29 3.64 14.73 -25.18
N PRO A 30 4.29 15.73 -25.81
CA PRO A 30 5.69 15.60 -26.16
C PRO A 30 6.53 15.29 -24.91
N VAL A 31 7.30 14.18 -24.98
CA VAL A 31 8.29 13.85 -23.95
C VAL A 31 9.33 14.96 -23.93
N GLY A 32 9.44 15.66 -22.79
CA GLY A 32 10.48 16.67 -22.56
C GLY A 32 10.01 18.11 -22.29
N GLY A 33 8.72 18.35 -22.02
CA GLY A 33 8.23 19.70 -21.65
C GLY A 33 7.09 19.76 -20.63
N GLY A 34 6.70 18.63 -20.02
CA GLY A 34 5.63 18.58 -19.03
C GLY A 34 6.08 18.95 -17.62
N SER A 35 5.18 19.54 -16.83
CA SER A 35 5.42 19.78 -15.40
C SER A 35 5.60 18.46 -14.65
N SER A 36 6.54 18.40 -13.70
CA SER A 36 6.70 17.28 -12.76
C SER A 36 5.73 17.32 -11.59
N THR A 37 4.83 18.31 -11.57
CA THR A 37 3.78 18.46 -10.57
C THR A 37 2.40 18.47 -11.20
N GLY A 38 1.41 18.07 -10.43
CA GLY A 38 -0.01 18.08 -10.80
C GLY A 38 -0.91 18.27 -9.60
N VAL A 39 -2.22 18.14 -9.80
CA VAL A 39 -3.22 18.12 -8.73
C VAL A 39 -4.04 16.85 -8.85
N GLY A 40 -4.18 16.12 -7.74
CA GLY A 40 -5.00 14.92 -7.63
C GLY A 40 -6.09 15.10 -6.59
N ARG A 41 -7.30 14.59 -6.87
CA ARG A 41 -8.33 14.35 -5.84
C ARG A 41 -8.07 13.00 -5.19
N VAL A 42 -7.94 12.97 -3.88
CA VAL A 42 -7.62 11.77 -3.06
C VAL A 42 -8.47 11.76 -1.80
N PHE A 43 -8.61 10.59 -1.16
CA PHE A 43 -8.84 10.49 0.28
C PHE A 43 -7.52 10.57 1.04
N ALA A 44 -7.57 11.08 2.28
CA ALA A 44 -6.35 11.22 3.08
C ALA A 44 -6.57 11.09 4.60
N PRO A 45 -6.25 9.94 5.22
CA PRO A 45 -5.86 8.68 4.56
C PRO A 45 -7.05 8.04 3.83
N ASN A 46 -8.22 8.07 4.44
CA ASN A 46 -9.46 7.49 3.93
C ASN A 46 -10.67 8.29 4.50
N PRO A 47 -11.91 8.08 4.03
CA PRO A 47 -13.05 8.88 4.46
C PRO A 47 -13.55 8.59 5.88
N VAL A 48 -13.45 7.35 6.39
CA VAL A 48 -13.88 7.00 7.76
C VAL A 48 -13.02 7.73 8.78
N ALA A 49 -11.70 7.65 8.63
CA ALA A 49 -10.76 8.31 9.52
C ALA A 49 -10.83 9.84 9.38
N THR A 50 -11.04 10.37 8.17
CA THR A 50 -11.14 11.82 7.93
C THR A 50 -12.40 12.44 8.54
N LEU A 51 -13.54 11.76 8.38
CA LEU A 51 -14.85 12.26 8.81
C LEU A 51 -15.21 11.84 10.23
N GLN A 52 -14.46 10.90 10.81
CA GLN A 52 -14.78 10.25 12.08
C GLN A 52 -16.18 9.63 12.06
N ASP A 53 -16.53 9.02 10.92
CA ASP A 53 -17.86 8.47 10.65
C ASP A 53 -17.77 6.99 10.30
N GLN A 54 -18.08 6.16 11.30
CA GLN A 54 -18.12 4.69 11.20
C GLN A 54 -19.39 4.17 10.51
N THR A 55 -20.28 5.05 10.04
CA THR A 55 -21.53 4.67 9.36
C THR A 55 -21.40 4.68 7.84
N LEU A 56 -20.26 5.14 7.32
CA LEU A 56 -19.95 5.11 5.90
C LEU A 56 -19.87 3.66 5.41
N THR A 57 -20.31 3.45 4.17
CA THR A 57 -20.30 2.14 3.51
C THR A 57 -19.92 2.31 2.05
N ASP A 58 -19.40 1.24 1.44
CA ASP A 58 -19.00 1.21 0.04
C ASP A 58 -20.12 1.61 -0.95
N GLN A 59 -21.38 1.25 -0.69
CA GLN A 59 -22.49 1.49 -1.63
C GLN A 59 -22.22 1.00 -3.08
N LYS A 60 -21.42 -0.06 -3.27
CA LYS A 60 -21.05 -0.62 -4.57
C LYS A 60 -20.37 0.40 -5.46
N ASP A 61 -19.30 1.00 -4.96
CA ASP A 61 -18.52 1.99 -5.69
C ASP A 61 -19.28 3.30 -6.05
N ALA A 62 -20.49 3.49 -5.51
CA ALA A 62 -21.21 4.75 -5.71
C ALA A 62 -20.58 5.87 -4.87
N ASP A 63 -20.36 7.04 -5.48
CA ASP A 63 -20.11 8.27 -4.72
C ASP A 63 -21.42 8.81 -4.13
N TYR A 64 -21.36 9.45 -2.96
CA TYR A 64 -22.51 10.00 -2.26
C TYR A 64 -22.16 11.19 -1.38
N ALA A 65 -23.20 11.95 -0.99
CA ALA A 65 -23.05 13.25 -0.33
C ALA A 65 -22.20 13.23 0.95
N ALA A 66 -22.26 12.15 1.73
CA ALA A 66 -21.51 12.04 2.98
C ALA A 66 -19.99 11.89 2.75
N LEU A 67 -19.54 11.41 1.57
CA LEU A 67 -18.12 11.30 1.24
C LEU A 67 -17.52 12.62 0.74
N GLN A 68 -18.35 13.57 0.27
CA GLN A 68 -17.86 14.82 -0.32
C GLN A 68 -16.89 15.60 0.60
N PRO A 69 -17.15 15.72 1.91
CA PRO A 69 -16.22 16.40 2.81
C PRO A 69 -14.92 15.63 3.09
N ALA A 70 -14.77 14.38 2.63
CA ALA A 70 -13.54 13.59 2.76
C ALA A 70 -12.54 13.82 1.62
N TYR A 71 -13.00 14.22 0.43
CA TYR A 71 -12.12 14.47 -0.71
C TYR A 71 -11.14 15.62 -0.42
N ARG A 72 -9.88 15.43 -0.80
CA ARG A 72 -8.81 16.42 -0.69
C ARG A 72 -8.17 16.61 -2.05
N LEU A 73 -7.90 17.86 -2.41
CA LEU A 73 -6.98 18.16 -3.51
C LEU A 73 -5.56 18.18 -2.95
N LYS A 74 -4.70 17.35 -3.50
CA LYS A 74 -3.29 17.24 -3.13
C LYS A 74 -2.40 17.50 -4.35
N THR A 75 -1.24 18.08 -4.10
CA THR A 75 -0.20 18.20 -5.12
C THR A 75 0.38 16.82 -5.40
N LEU A 76 0.32 16.40 -6.67
CA LEU A 76 1.10 15.28 -7.18
C LEU A 76 2.50 15.78 -7.51
N THR A 77 3.51 15.02 -7.12
CA THR A 77 4.93 15.34 -7.34
C THR A 77 5.62 14.21 -8.10
N ASN A 78 6.83 14.45 -8.58
CA ASN A 78 7.68 13.47 -9.26
C ASN A 78 7.07 12.89 -10.55
N LEU A 79 6.11 13.58 -11.19
CA LEU A 79 5.56 13.14 -12.48
C LEU A 79 6.61 13.27 -13.59
N ASP A 80 6.58 12.39 -14.57
CA ASP A 80 7.49 12.41 -15.72
C ASP A 80 7.11 13.44 -16.80
N GLY A 81 5.94 14.09 -16.63
CA GLY A 81 5.41 15.09 -17.54
C GLY A 81 4.70 14.53 -18.77
N SER A 82 4.52 13.21 -18.88
CA SER A 82 3.78 12.53 -19.97
C SER A 82 2.27 12.83 -19.96
N GLY A 83 1.74 13.28 -18.83
CA GLY A 83 0.30 13.43 -18.59
C GLY A 83 -0.36 12.17 -18.04
N PHE A 84 0.37 11.06 -17.91
CA PHE A 84 -0.07 9.88 -17.16
C PHE A 84 0.44 9.93 -15.71
N LEU A 85 -0.09 9.04 -14.86
CA LEU A 85 0.40 8.81 -13.49
C LEU A 85 1.66 7.94 -13.51
N VAL A 86 2.72 8.50 -14.09
CA VAL A 86 4.06 7.92 -14.20
C VAL A 86 5.04 8.92 -13.60
N GLY A 87 5.91 8.44 -12.73
CA GLY A 87 6.85 9.29 -12.01
C GLY A 87 8.03 8.53 -11.43
N ASP A 88 8.91 9.22 -10.72
CA ASP A 88 10.16 8.63 -10.21
C ASP A 88 9.93 7.40 -9.31
N TRP A 89 8.84 7.40 -8.54
CA TRP A 89 8.57 6.41 -7.49
C TRP A 89 7.42 5.46 -7.79
N ALA A 90 6.53 5.82 -8.72
CA ALA A 90 5.37 5.03 -9.07
C ALA A 90 5.08 5.07 -10.56
N VAL A 91 4.72 3.92 -11.12
CA VAL A 91 4.08 3.81 -12.44
C VAL A 91 2.77 3.07 -12.26
N VAL A 92 1.65 3.77 -12.53
CA VAL A 92 0.33 3.17 -12.41
C VAL A 92 -0.07 2.53 -13.73
N HIS A 93 -0.33 1.24 -13.68
CA HIS A 93 -0.88 0.46 -14.77
C HIS A 93 -2.35 0.17 -14.48
N SER A 94 -3.24 0.84 -15.23
CA SER A 94 -4.63 0.42 -15.31
C SER A 94 -4.68 -0.92 -16.05
N GLU A 95 -5.01 -1.99 -15.32
CA GLU A 95 -5.37 -3.27 -15.94
C GLU A 95 -6.85 -3.29 -16.33
N THR A 96 -7.61 -2.36 -15.77
CA THR A 96 -9.07 -2.26 -15.86
C THR A 96 -9.49 -0.79 -15.87
N GLY A 97 -10.51 -0.46 -16.64
CA GLY A 97 -10.89 0.93 -16.89
C GLY A 97 -9.93 1.66 -17.84
N LYS A 98 -10.00 2.99 -17.86
CA LYS A 98 -9.11 3.84 -18.65
C LYS A 98 -7.90 4.24 -17.79
N PRO A 99 -6.67 4.21 -18.33
CA PRO A 99 -5.54 4.86 -17.68
C PRO A 99 -5.84 6.34 -17.42
N ALA A 100 -5.53 6.81 -16.21
CA ALA A 100 -5.64 8.21 -15.86
C ALA A 100 -4.67 9.04 -16.72
N PHE A 101 -5.22 9.97 -17.50
CA PHE A 101 -4.47 10.88 -18.36
C PHE A 101 -5.01 12.30 -18.22
N SER A 102 -4.09 13.28 -18.16
CA SER A 102 -4.41 14.70 -18.13
C SER A 102 -3.29 15.54 -18.75
N ALA A 103 -3.63 16.37 -19.74
CA ALA A 103 -2.66 17.22 -20.44
C ALA A 103 -2.05 18.29 -19.52
N ASP A 104 -2.82 18.80 -18.58
CA ASP A 104 -2.44 19.83 -17.61
C ASP A 104 -2.09 19.27 -16.21
N ASN A 105 -2.01 17.94 -16.09
CA ASN A 105 -1.79 17.21 -14.84
C ASN A 105 -2.87 17.46 -13.75
N THR A 106 -4.11 17.74 -14.16
CA THR A 106 -5.28 17.78 -13.25
C THR A 106 -6.02 16.45 -13.28
N PHE A 107 -6.00 15.70 -12.17
CA PHE A 107 -6.59 14.37 -12.01
C PHE A 107 -7.66 14.40 -10.90
N VAL A 108 -8.86 14.89 -11.23
CA VAL A 108 -9.95 15.10 -10.25
C VAL A 108 -11.10 14.13 -10.55
N TYR A 109 -11.04 12.94 -9.96
CA TYR A 109 -12.01 11.85 -10.11
C TYR A 109 -12.64 11.50 -8.77
N ASP A 110 -13.92 11.13 -8.76
CA ASP A 110 -14.59 10.61 -7.57
C ASP A 110 -14.45 9.11 -7.60
N ARG A 111 -14.77 8.47 -6.49
CA ARG A 111 -14.49 7.04 -6.30
C ARG A 111 -15.15 6.14 -7.35
N HIS A 112 -16.30 6.55 -7.87
CA HIS A 112 -17.00 5.79 -8.91
C HIS A 112 -16.24 5.70 -10.25
N ASP A 113 -15.19 6.51 -10.44
CA ASP A 113 -14.35 6.47 -11.62
C ASP A 113 -13.07 5.71 -11.30
N ASP A 114 -12.81 4.59 -12.02
CA ASP A 114 -11.60 3.74 -11.87
C ASP A 114 -10.25 4.51 -11.89
N ARG A 115 -10.25 5.78 -12.30
CA ARG A 115 -9.09 6.66 -12.27
C ARG A 115 -8.85 7.29 -10.90
N PHE A 116 -9.80 7.27 -9.97
CA PHE A 116 -9.62 7.75 -8.60
C PHE A 116 -8.62 6.89 -7.83
N GLU A 117 -8.80 5.58 -7.81
CA GLU A 117 -7.85 4.64 -7.19
C GLU A 117 -6.44 4.76 -7.81
N GLN A 118 -6.36 5.09 -9.11
CA GLN A 118 -5.07 5.34 -9.78
C GLN A 118 -4.37 6.56 -9.18
N VAL A 119 -5.10 7.64 -8.92
CA VAL A 119 -4.58 8.86 -8.29
C VAL A 119 -4.19 8.59 -6.84
N MET A 120 -5.01 7.83 -6.10
CA MET A 120 -4.71 7.39 -4.73
C MET A 120 -3.41 6.61 -4.67
N ALA A 121 -3.29 5.57 -5.48
CA ALA A 121 -2.11 4.71 -5.59
C ALA A 121 -0.85 5.52 -5.91
N TYR A 122 -0.88 6.37 -6.94
CA TYR A 122 0.25 7.22 -7.30
C TYR A 122 0.66 8.14 -6.14
N TYR A 123 -0.32 8.82 -5.53
CA TYR A 123 -0.08 9.76 -4.45
C TYR A 123 0.55 9.08 -3.23
N TRP A 124 -0.05 7.99 -2.74
CA TRP A 124 0.38 7.35 -1.49
C TRP A 124 1.68 6.56 -1.62
N VAL A 125 1.95 5.91 -2.77
CA VAL A 125 3.27 5.31 -3.05
C VAL A 125 4.36 6.39 -3.13
N THR A 126 4.05 7.54 -3.73
CA THR A 126 4.97 8.70 -3.74
C THR A 126 5.22 9.22 -2.32
N GLN A 127 4.17 9.36 -1.50
CA GLN A 127 4.33 9.79 -0.10
C GLN A 127 5.15 8.80 0.73
N ALA A 128 5.04 7.50 0.49
CA ALA A 128 5.85 6.48 1.17
C ALA A 128 7.34 6.67 0.89
N GLN A 129 7.72 6.81 -0.39
CA GLN A 129 9.13 7.03 -0.76
C GLN A 129 9.65 8.37 -0.24
N LEU A 130 8.85 9.45 -0.31
CA LEU A 130 9.24 10.75 0.23
C LEU A 130 9.38 10.73 1.76
N HIS A 131 8.60 9.90 2.46
CA HIS A 131 8.76 9.70 3.90
C HIS A 131 10.13 9.07 4.20
N LEU A 132 10.53 8.03 3.46
CA LEU A 132 11.84 7.41 3.59
C LEU A 132 12.99 8.41 3.32
N GLU A 133 12.86 9.23 2.27
CA GLU A 133 13.86 10.26 1.95
C GLU A 133 13.92 11.36 3.02
N ARG A 134 12.79 11.75 3.63
CA ARG A 134 12.75 12.70 4.76
C ARG A 134 13.51 12.17 5.98
N LEU A 135 13.41 10.88 6.26
CA LEU A 135 14.21 10.20 7.30
C LEU A 135 15.69 10.05 6.91
N GLY A 136 16.04 10.40 5.68
CA GLY A 136 17.39 10.41 5.14
C GLY A 136 17.78 9.16 4.36
N PHE A 137 16.91 8.15 4.21
CA PHE A 137 17.23 6.97 3.39
C PHE A 137 17.35 7.36 1.91
N GLY A 138 18.54 7.15 1.34
CA GLY A 138 18.88 7.62 -0.01
C GLY A 138 19.41 9.05 -0.08
N VAL A 139 19.50 9.75 1.06
CA VAL A 139 20.07 11.11 1.18
C VAL A 139 21.31 11.08 2.08
N THR A 140 21.14 10.72 3.36
CA THR A 140 22.22 10.61 4.36
C THR A 140 22.39 9.19 4.92
N ARG A 141 21.45 8.28 4.62
CA ARG A 141 21.41 6.86 5.00
C ARG A 141 21.34 5.99 3.76
N ARG A 142 21.60 4.69 3.91
CA ARG A 142 21.50 3.71 2.81
C ARG A 142 20.11 3.82 2.14
N PRO A 143 19.99 3.83 0.81
CA PRO A 143 18.68 3.85 0.16
C PRO A 143 17.90 2.56 0.47
N VAL A 144 16.59 2.70 0.68
CA VAL A 144 15.62 1.59 0.81
C VAL A 144 14.47 1.82 -0.14
N ASN A 145 14.07 0.76 -0.85
CA ASN A 145 13.01 0.75 -1.87
C ASN A 145 13.04 1.89 -2.91
N ARG A 146 14.21 2.52 -3.12
CA ARG A 146 14.40 3.74 -3.93
C ARG A 146 14.42 3.42 -5.44
N VAL A 147 13.34 2.83 -5.90
CA VAL A 147 13.07 2.40 -7.26
C VAL A 147 11.61 2.67 -7.60
N GLN A 148 11.29 2.80 -8.88
CA GLN A 148 9.91 3.00 -9.34
C GLN A 148 9.09 1.72 -9.10
N GLN A 149 8.02 1.83 -8.30
CA GLN A 149 7.09 0.75 -8.03
C GLN A 149 6.05 0.63 -9.15
N LYS A 150 5.86 -0.59 -9.66
CA LYS A 150 4.76 -0.87 -10.59
C LYS A 150 3.49 -1.11 -9.80
N VAL A 151 2.51 -0.24 -9.98
CA VAL A 151 1.24 -0.34 -9.26
C VAL A 151 0.15 -0.78 -10.23
N ARG A 152 -0.59 -1.82 -9.86
CA ARG A 152 -1.64 -2.41 -10.68
C ARG A 152 -2.94 -2.49 -9.91
N LEU A 153 -4.02 -2.05 -10.57
CA LEU A 153 -5.36 -2.06 -10.02
C LEU A 153 -6.20 -3.09 -10.78
N ASN A 154 -6.67 -4.13 -10.07
CA ASN A 154 -7.26 -5.31 -10.69
C ASN A 154 -8.78 -5.37 -10.42
N GLN A 155 -9.62 -5.43 -11.46
CA GLN A 155 -11.10 -5.46 -11.34
C GLN A 155 -11.71 -6.83 -11.06
N TRP A 156 -10.92 -7.85 -10.70
CA TRP A 156 -11.49 -9.19 -10.52
C TRP A 156 -12.26 -9.35 -9.20
N GLY A 157 -12.90 -8.30 -8.66
CA GLY A 157 -13.88 -8.35 -7.56
C GLY A 157 -13.43 -9.05 -6.28
N VAL A 158 -12.14 -9.39 -6.19
CA VAL A 158 -11.51 -10.05 -5.06
C VAL A 158 -10.97 -8.93 -4.18
N ASP A 159 -11.40 -9.00 -2.93
CA ASP A 159 -10.91 -8.21 -1.80
C ASP A 159 -9.59 -8.84 -1.35
N ASN A 160 -8.50 -8.43 -2.00
CA ASN A 160 -7.15 -8.91 -1.69
C ASN A 160 -6.08 -8.06 -2.42
N SER A 161 -5.22 -7.45 -1.64
CA SER A 161 -4.00 -6.77 -2.10
C SER A 161 -2.74 -7.59 -1.80
N PHE A 162 -1.68 -7.36 -2.57
CA PHE A 162 -0.38 -7.99 -2.33
C PHE A 162 0.76 -7.31 -3.10
N ALA A 163 1.96 -7.36 -2.52
CA ALA A 163 3.23 -7.12 -3.20
C ALA A 163 3.89 -8.43 -3.66
N THR A 164 4.63 -8.40 -4.78
CA THR A 164 5.45 -9.56 -5.22
C THR A 164 6.88 -9.15 -5.51
N ASP A 165 7.84 -9.99 -5.13
CA ASP A 165 9.25 -9.89 -5.47
C ASP A 165 9.54 -10.35 -6.92
N THR A 166 8.83 -11.37 -7.42
CA THR A 166 9.07 -11.97 -8.74
C THR A 166 8.72 -11.06 -9.92
N LYS A 167 7.79 -10.11 -9.75
CA LYS A 167 7.44 -9.10 -10.76
C LYS A 167 7.74 -7.67 -10.33
N ASP A 168 8.09 -7.47 -9.07
CA ASP A 168 8.32 -6.16 -8.45
C ASP A 168 7.12 -5.24 -8.71
N GLU A 169 5.98 -5.63 -8.16
CA GLU A 169 4.70 -4.95 -8.36
C GLU A 169 3.83 -4.99 -7.10
N LEU A 170 3.09 -3.90 -6.90
CA LEU A 170 2.00 -3.76 -5.93
C LEU A 170 0.67 -3.98 -6.66
N ARG A 171 -0.18 -4.83 -6.12
CA ARG A 171 -1.50 -5.15 -6.68
C ARG A 171 -2.58 -4.87 -5.68
N PHE A 172 -3.60 -4.17 -6.14
CA PHE A 172 -4.76 -3.81 -5.33
C PHE A 172 -6.04 -4.44 -5.87
N GLY A 173 -6.82 -4.98 -4.94
CA GLY A 173 -8.14 -5.55 -5.16
C GLY A 173 -9.21 -4.49 -5.41
N LYS A 174 -10.43 -4.98 -5.69
CA LYS A 174 -11.65 -4.20 -5.91
C LYS A 174 -12.86 -4.88 -5.27
N GLY A 175 -12.67 -5.46 -4.08
CA GLY A 175 -13.68 -6.28 -3.43
C GLY A 175 -14.30 -5.58 -2.24
N GLY A 176 -15.60 -5.25 -2.32
CA GLY A 176 -16.20 -4.36 -1.33
C GLY A 176 -15.83 -2.92 -1.66
N VAL A 177 -15.17 -2.24 -0.73
CA VAL A 177 -14.46 -0.99 -1.02
C VAL A 177 -13.28 -1.36 -1.92
N ASP A 178 -12.97 -0.53 -2.91
CA ASP A 178 -11.75 -0.74 -3.68
C ASP A 178 -10.54 -0.50 -2.76
N ASP A 179 -9.67 -1.50 -2.58
CA ASP A 179 -8.57 -1.49 -1.60
C ASP A 179 -7.68 -0.23 -1.74
N ALA A 180 -7.50 0.25 -2.97
CA ALA A 180 -6.73 1.46 -3.28
C ALA A 180 -7.46 2.79 -3.01
N GLU A 181 -8.65 2.77 -2.41
CA GLU A 181 -9.30 3.93 -1.81
C GLU A 181 -8.86 4.16 -0.34
N ASP A 182 -8.23 3.17 0.28
CA ASP A 182 -7.66 3.30 1.62
C ASP A 182 -6.13 3.42 1.54
N ALA A 183 -5.62 4.59 1.94
CA ALA A 183 -4.19 4.86 1.96
C ALA A 183 -3.40 3.81 2.74
N GLU A 184 -3.98 3.28 3.82
CA GLU A 184 -3.26 2.38 4.72
C GLU A 184 -3.06 0.99 4.10
N VAL A 185 -3.96 0.55 3.21
CA VAL A 185 -3.75 -0.66 2.42
C VAL A 185 -2.62 -0.45 1.40
N ILE A 186 -2.61 0.70 0.69
CA ILE A 186 -1.53 1.04 -0.25
C ILE A 186 -0.16 1.05 0.44
N LEU A 187 -0.11 1.67 1.62
CA LEU A 187 1.13 1.80 2.39
C LEU A 187 1.57 0.47 3.01
N HIS A 188 0.64 -0.39 3.43
CA HIS A 188 0.94 -1.74 3.92
C HIS A 188 1.70 -2.54 2.85
N GLU A 189 1.19 -2.56 1.61
CA GLU A 189 1.83 -3.27 0.50
C GLU A 189 3.19 -2.65 0.12
N TYR A 190 3.32 -1.33 0.23
CA TYR A 190 4.62 -0.68 0.07
C TYR A 190 5.61 -1.11 1.19
N GLY A 191 5.12 -1.38 2.39
CA GLY A 191 5.89 -1.97 3.49
C GLY A 191 6.49 -3.34 3.14
N HIS A 192 5.76 -4.17 2.39
CA HIS A 192 6.31 -5.42 1.86
C HIS A 192 7.43 -5.17 0.84
N ALA A 193 7.26 -4.19 -0.07
CA ALA A 193 8.31 -3.82 -1.03
C ALA A 193 9.60 -3.32 -0.34
N ILE A 194 9.46 -2.59 0.77
CA ILE A 194 10.60 -2.21 1.63
C ILE A 194 11.34 -3.46 2.13
N HIS A 195 10.64 -4.44 2.68
CA HIS A 195 11.24 -5.68 3.15
C HIS A 195 11.94 -6.47 2.04
N PHE A 196 11.30 -6.63 0.86
CA PHE A 196 11.93 -7.28 -0.30
C PHE A 196 13.22 -6.57 -0.72
N ALA A 197 13.29 -5.24 -0.62
CA ALA A 197 14.48 -4.46 -0.92
C ALA A 197 15.60 -4.57 0.13
N GLN A 198 15.28 -5.01 1.36
CA GLN A 198 16.23 -5.04 2.48
C GLN A 198 16.84 -6.42 2.74
N SER A 199 16.07 -7.50 2.57
CA SER A 199 16.58 -8.86 2.79
C SER A 199 15.72 -9.93 2.11
N PRO A 200 16.34 -10.98 1.53
CA PRO A 200 15.61 -12.14 1.01
C PRO A 200 15.04 -13.06 2.10
N THR A 201 15.28 -12.81 3.39
CA THR A 201 14.78 -13.68 4.48
C THR A 201 13.42 -13.26 5.03
N PHE A 202 12.95 -12.05 4.71
CA PHE A 202 11.55 -11.72 4.92
C PHE A 202 10.69 -12.71 4.14
N TYR A 203 9.61 -13.18 4.77
CA TYR A 203 8.70 -14.20 4.22
C TYR A 203 9.30 -15.61 3.99
N ALA A 204 10.55 -15.86 4.40
CA ALA A 204 11.18 -17.18 4.34
C ALA A 204 10.68 -18.18 5.41
N SER A 205 9.97 -17.72 6.44
CA SER A 205 9.31 -18.54 7.46
C SER A 205 7.95 -17.92 7.84
N PRO A 206 7.05 -18.66 8.51
CA PRO A 206 5.83 -18.07 9.05
C PRO A 206 6.10 -16.88 9.98
N GLU A 207 7.16 -16.94 10.79
CA GLU A 207 7.49 -15.87 11.73
C GLU A 207 8.13 -14.65 11.03
N SER A 208 8.96 -14.86 10.00
CA SER A 208 9.46 -13.73 9.19
C SER A 208 8.41 -13.15 8.26
N GLY A 209 7.39 -13.93 7.86
CA GLY A 209 6.17 -13.44 7.24
C GLY A 209 5.35 -12.59 8.20
N ALA A 210 5.16 -13.04 9.45
CA ALA A 210 4.46 -12.26 10.48
C ALA A 210 5.17 -10.93 10.79
N ILE A 211 6.51 -10.90 10.81
CA ILE A 211 7.28 -9.65 10.88
C ILE A 211 6.94 -8.74 9.69
N GLY A 212 6.82 -9.32 8.49
CA GLY A 212 6.36 -8.65 7.27
C GLY A 212 5.02 -7.96 7.41
N GLU A 213 4.00 -8.72 7.82
CA GLU A 213 2.65 -8.21 8.07
C GLU A 213 2.63 -7.10 9.13
N GLY A 214 3.31 -7.33 10.26
CA GLY A 214 3.36 -6.36 11.35
C GLY A 214 4.10 -5.07 10.99
N PHE A 215 5.13 -5.16 10.15
CA PHE A 215 5.81 -3.97 9.64
C PHE A 215 4.95 -3.21 8.63
N GLY A 216 4.22 -3.91 7.74
CA GLY A 216 3.28 -3.29 6.80
C GLY A 216 2.25 -2.41 7.54
N ASP A 217 1.62 -2.96 8.58
CA ASP A 217 0.66 -2.22 9.41
C ASP A 217 1.30 -1.01 10.12
N TYR A 218 2.50 -1.19 10.70
CA TYR A 218 3.22 -0.09 11.37
C TYR A 218 3.64 1.01 10.39
N PHE A 219 4.14 0.63 9.21
CA PHE A 219 4.57 1.55 8.17
C PHE A 219 3.39 2.33 7.59
N ALA A 220 2.25 1.65 7.38
CA ALA A 220 1.01 2.29 6.99
C ALA A 220 0.61 3.39 7.96
N MET A 221 0.54 3.07 9.26
CA MET A 221 0.23 4.04 10.30
C MET A 221 1.22 5.21 10.36
N THR A 222 2.54 4.95 10.31
CA THR A 222 3.50 6.07 10.49
C THR A 222 3.47 7.03 9.29
N VAL A 223 3.31 6.53 8.07
CA VAL A 223 3.22 7.37 6.88
C VAL A 223 1.89 8.10 6.82
N SER A 224 0.76 7.41 7.08
CA SER A 224 -0.56 8.05 7.12
C SER A 224 -0.60 9.16 8.17
N ALA A 225 -0.09 8.90 9.39
CA ALA A 225 0.02 9.88 10.46
C ALA A 225 0.88 11.11 10.10
N ALA A 226 1.99 10.91 9.37
CA ALA A 226 2.89 11.99 8.96
C ALA A 226 2.28 12.89 7.88
N VAL A 227 1.41 12.33 7.02
CA VAL A 227 0.84 13.02 5.84
C VAL A 227 -0.56 13.59 6.11
N SER A 228 -1.38 12.85 6.86
CA SER A 228 -2.77 13.18 7.15
C SER A 228 -3.20 12.57 8.49
N PRO A 229 -2.80 13.16 9.63
CA PRO A 229 -3.06 12.60 10.95
C PRO A 229 -4.55 12.53 11.27
N THR A 230 -4.97 11.42 11.89
CA THR A 230 -6.34 11.16 12.33
C THR A 230 -6.37 10.82 13.83
N PRO A 231 -7.53 10.91 14.51
CA PRO A 231 -7.62 10.64 15.95
C PRO A 231 -7.30 9.20 16.40
N ASP A 232 -7.62 8.18 15.61
CA ASP A 232 -7.42 6.75 15.97
C ASP A 232 -6.29 6.11 15.15
N LEU A 233 -5.06 6.64 15.32
CA LEU A 233 -3.87 6.16 14.61
C LEU A 233 -3.65 4.63 14.63
N PRO A 234 -3.97 3.88 15.72
CA PRO A 234 -3.71 2.45 15.74
C PRO A 234 -4.66 1.58 14.90
N CYS A 235 -5.77 2.13 14.43
CA CYS A 235 -6.73 1.43 13.59
C CYS A 235 -6.25 1.46 12.14
N ILE A 236 -6.08 0.29 11.53
CA ILE A 236 -5.58 0.18 10.15
C ILE A 236 -6.74 -0.16 9.21
N ALA A 237 -6.81 0.54 8.08
CA ALA A 237 -7.71 0.28 6.96
C ALA A 237 -9.20 0.30 7.35
N ASP A 238 -9.62 1.32 8.11
CA ASP A 238 -10.98 1.45 8.62
C ASP A 238 -12.04 1.67 7.52
N TRP A 239 -11.70 2.32 6.41
CA TRP A 239 -12.60 2.47 5.26
C TRP A 239 -12.84 1.15 4.55
N ASP A 240 -11.75 0.48 4.17
CA ASP A 240 -11.79 -0.83 3.52
C ASP A 240 -12.60 -1.85 4.38
N SER A 241 -12.35 -1.81 5.69
CA SER A 241 -13.01 -2.65 6.68
C SER A 241 -14.52 -2.51 6.79
N THR A 242 -15.11 -1.40 6.31
CA THR A 242 -16.57 -1.21 6.33
C THR A 242 -17.32 -2.29 5.53
N SER A 243 -16.65 -2.96 4.59
CA SER A 243 -17.25 -3.99 3.74
C SER A 243 -17.35 -5.38 4.37
N TYR A 244 -16.50 -5.69 5.35
CA TYR A 244 -16.37 -7.05 5.89
C TYR A 244 -16.35 -7.15 7.41
N THR A 245 -16.22 -6.05 8.15
CA THR A 245 -16.27 -6.08 9.62
C THR A 245 -17.71 -5.86 10.13
N ALA A 246 -18.12 -6.68 11.10
CA ALA A 246 -19.48 -6.66 11.65
C ALA A 246 -19.67 -5.68 12.82
N SER A 247 -18.58 -5.13 13.37
CA SER A 247 -18.60 -4.30 14.58
C SER A 247 -17.82 -3.01 14.36
N THR A 248 -18.25 -1.95 15.04
CA THR A 248 -17.52 -0.68 15.11
C THR A 248 -16.61 -0.62 16.35
N PRO A 249 -15.47 0.09 16.30
CA PRO A 249 -14.90 0.71 15.09
C PRO A 249 -14.47 -0.34 14.05
N HIS A 250 -14.68 -0.01 12.78
CA HIS A 250 -14.20 -0.80 11.65
C HIS A 250 -12.68 -0.67 11.61
N CYS A 251 -11.96 -1.77 11.80
CA CYS A 251 -10.51 -1.82 11.66
C CYS A 251 -10.15 -3.21 11.13
N LEU A 252 -9.26 -3.28 10.14
CA LEU A 252 -8.79 -4.57 9.62
C LEU A 252 -7.97 -5.23 10.72
N ARG A 253 -7.05 -4.46 11.29
CA ARG A 253 -6.25 -4.79 12.46
C ARG A 253 -6.02 -3.56 13.30
N ARG A 254 -5.62 -3.80 14.55
CA ARG A 254 -5.16 -2.76 15.47
C ARG A 254 -3.73 -3.04 15.92
N ILE A 255 -2.83 -2.08 15.70
CA ILE A 255 -1.43 -2.20 16.12
C ILE A 255 -1.25 -1.97 17.64
N ASP A 256 -2.27 -1.48 18.35
CA ASP A 256 -2.25 -1.29 19.80
C ASP A 256 -2.84 -2.47 20.58
N SER A 257 -3.10 -3.62 19.95
CA SER A 257 -3.61 -4.81 20.65
C SER A 257 -2.61 -5.34 21.69
N ASN A 258 -3.08 -5.92 22.80
CA ASN A 258 -2.21 -6.42 23.88
C ASN A 258 -1.62 -7.83 23.58
N LYS A 259 -1.38 -8.18 22.32
CA LYS A 259 -0.85 -9.49 21.97
C LYS A 259 0.57 -9.69 22.52
N HIS A 260 0.89 -10.94 22.86
CA HIS A 260 2.10 -11.34 23.55
C HIS A 260 2.65 -12.65 22.96
N TYR A 261 3.97 -12.71 22.83
CA TYR A 261 4.73 -13.85 22.35
C TYR A 261 5.16 -14.75 23.52
N PRO A 262 5.06 -16.09 23.40
CA PRO A 262 4.50 -16.85 22.27
C PRO A 262 3.00 -17.17 22.44
N GLU A 263 2.35 -16.78 23.53
CA GLU A 263 1.00 -17.26 23.91
C GLU A 263 -0.09 -16.88 22.90
N ASN A 264 0.14 -15.87 22.07
CA ASN A 264 -0.80 -15.43 21.06
C ASN A 264 -0.43 -15.83 19.62
N LEU A 265 0.62 -16.64 19.43
CA LEU A 265 0.90 -17.23 18.12
C LEU A 265 -0.24 -18.17 17.70
N ARG A 266 -0.63 -18.07 16.43
CA ARG A 266 -1.70 -18.83 15.77
C ARG A 266 -1.23 -19.60 14.54
N GLY A 267 -0.01 -19.35 14.06
CA GLY A 267 0.50 -19.92 12.82
C GLY A 267 -0.13 -19.27 11.58
N GLU A 268 -0.57 -18.03 11.71
CA GLU A 268 -1.19 -17.23 10.64
C GLU A 268 -0.52 -15.86 10.67
N VAL A 269 0.08 -15.47 9.54
CA VAL A 269 1.03 -14.36 9.49
C VAL A 269 0.41 -13.02 9.88
N HIS A 270 -0.84 -12.74 9.51
CA HIS A 270 -1.49 -11.47 9.84
C HIS A 270 -1.83 -11.42 11.33
N ALA A 271 -2.36 -12.50 11.89
CA ALA A 271 -2.71 -12.60 13.30
C ALA A 271 -1.48 -12.57 14.22
N ASP A 272 -0.37 -13.18 13.79
CA ASP A 272 0.90 -13.23 14.50
C ASP A 272 1.67 -11.92 14.32
N GLY A 273 1.55 -11.27 13.17
CA GLY A 273 2.16 -9.98 12.86
C GLY A 273 1.66 -8.84 13.75
N MET A 274 0.44 -8.95 14.30
CA MET A 274 -0.06 -8.01 15.31
C MET A 274 0.75 -8.03 16.63
N ILE A 275 1.51 -9.09 16.92
CA ILE A 275 2.47 -9.09 18.04
C ILE A 275 3.64 -8.15 17.71
N TRP A 276 4.15 -8.27 16.47
CA TRP A 276 5.26 -7.47 15.99
C TRP A 276 4.88 -5.99 15.85
N SER A 277 3.77 -5.67 15.18
CA SER A 277 3.31 -4.28 15.03
C SER A 277 3.05 -3.60 16.38
N ARG A 278 2.57 -4.34 17.38
CA ARG A 278 2.46 -3.82 18.74
C ARG A 278 3.78 -3.47 19.38
N ALA A 279 4.81 -4.30 19.20
CA ALA A 279 6.15 -3.97 19.71
C ALA A 279 6.70 -2.69 19.04
N LEU A 280 6.51 -2.55 17.72
CA LEU A 280 6.91 -1.33 16.99
C LEU A 280 6.15 -0.09 17.47
N TRP A 281 4.85 -0.24 17.75
CA TRP A 281 4.04 0.82 18.36
C TRP A 281 4.53 1.22 19.76
N ASP A 282 4.84 0.24 20.63
CA ASP A 282 5.40 0.49 21.96
C ASP A 282 6.77 1.19 21.87
N ILE A 283 7.61 0.85 20.89
CA ILE A 283 8.89 1.54 20.61
C ILE A 283 8.64 3.02 20.27
N ARG A 284 7.73 3.28 19.32
CA ARG A 284 7.37 4.63 18.89
C ARG A 284 6.91 5.50 20.07
N LEU A 285 5.98 4.97 20.88
CA LEU A 285 5.47 5.68 22.05
C LEU A 285 6.56 5.89 23.11
N GLY A 286 7.38 4.88 23.38
CA GLY A 286 8.43 4.94 24.38
C GLY A 286 9.54 5.94 24.04
N LEU A 287 9.92 6.04 22.76
CA LEU A 287 10.93 6.98 22.30
C LEU A 287 10.41 8.42 22.24
N GLY A 288 9.09 8.61 22.06
CA GLY A 288 8.47 9.93 21.97
C GLY A 288 8.85 10.73 20.71
N ASP A 289 9.55 10.09 19.77
CA ASP A 289 10.04 10.66 18.52
C ASP A 289 9.77 9.67 17.37
N PRO A 290 8.70 9.91 16.59
CA PRO A 290 8.33 9.12 15.41
C PRO A 290 9.48 8.88 14.42
N ASP A 291 10.20 9.92 14.03
CA ASP A 291 11.24 9.82 13.01
C ASP A 291 12.41 8.99 13.56
N LYS A 292 12.75 9.16 14.84
CA LYS A 292 13.76 8.31 15.50
C LYS A 292 13.34 6.85 15.53
N ALA A 293 12.09 6.55 15.88
CA ALA A 293 11.57 5.18 15.92
C ALA A 293 11.65 4.53 14.54
N ASP A 294 11.17 5.22 13.51
CA ASP A 294 11.16 4.72 12.13
C ASP A 294 12.59 4.49 11.61
N ILE A 295 13.53 5.40 11.90
CA ILE A 295 14.95 5.21 11.56
C ILE A 295 15.52 3.95 12.21
N ILE A 296 15.29 3.73 13.51
CA ILE A 296 15.80 2.55 14.22
C ILE A 296 15.22 1.27 13.61
N ILE A 297 13.91 1.24 13.38
CA ILE A 297 13.20 0.06 12.88
C ILE A 297 13.67 -0.30 11.47
N ILE A 298 13.74 0.69 10.57
CA ILE A 298 14.12 0.46 9.17
C ILE A 298 15.61 0.11 9.05
N GLU A 299 16.51 0.77 9.81
CA GLU A 299 17.94 0.44 9.81
C GLU A 299 18.20 -1.00 10.32
N ALA A 300 17.38 -1.49 11.25
CA ALA A 300 17.50 -2.84 11.79
C ALA A 300 17.14 -3.96 10.79
N GLN A 301 16.52 -3.64 9.65
CA GLN A 301 16.05 -4.64 8.69
C GLN A 301 17.08 -4.94 7.59
N PHE A 302 17.94 -3.99 7.21
CA PHE A 302 18.91 -4.14 6.12
C PHE A 302 19.81 -5.36 6.27
N ASP A 303 19.89 -6.26 5.31
CA ASP A 303 20.75 -7.45 5.37
C ASP A 303 20.48 -8.37 6.59
N TRP A 304 19.28 -8.30 7.19
CA TRP A 304 18.90 -9.24 8.25
C TRP A 304 18.84 -10.65 7.69
N THR A 305 19.54 -11.63 8.27
CA THR A 305 19.56 -13.01 7.75
C THR A 305 18.81 -14.01 8.64
N GLY A 306 18.13 -13.52 9.68
CA GLY A 306 17.33 -14.35 10.56
C GLY A 306 15.94 -14.63 10.01
N THR A 307 15.16 -15.36 10.82
CA THR A 307 13.78 -15.73 10.48
C THR A 307 12.81 -15.65 11.67
N THR A 308 13.24 -15.13 12.83
CA THR A 308 12.43 -15.06 14.06
C THR A 308 12.31 -13.64 14.60
N MET A 309 11.24 -13.36 15.34
CA MET A 309 10.99 -12.06 15.98
C MET A 309 12.09 -11.72 16.98
N ALA A 310 12.53 -12.70 17.79
CA ALA A 310 13.57 -12.49 18.80
C ALA A 310 14.91 -12.02 18.20
N ASP A 311 15.29 -12.56 17.03
CA ASP A 311 16.53 -12.19 16.36
C ASP A 311 16.47 -10.74 15.83
N LEU A 312 15.41 -10.40 15.08
CA LEU A 312 15.24 -9.03 14.58
C LEU A 312 15.03 -8.02 15.72
N ALA A 313 14.37 -8.41 16.82
CA ALA A 313 14.20 -7.57 18.00
C ALA A 313 15.55 -7.24 18.65
N GLN A 314 16.40 -8.26 18.87
CA GLN A 314 17.74 -8.04 19.44
C GLN A 314 18.61 -7.19 18.50
N ARG A 315 18.46 -7.35 17.19
CA ARG A 315 19.11 -6.48 16.21
C ARG A 315 18.61 -5.04 16.29
N THR A 316 17.30 -4.82 16.43
CA THR A 316 16.69 -3.50 16.57
C THR A 316 17.20 -2.77 17.80
N VAL A 317 17.37 -3.48 18.93
CA VAL A 317 18.01 -2.93 20.14
C VAL A 317 19.48 -2.54 19.87
N ASN A 318 20.23 -3.37 19.14
CA ASN A 318 21.63 -3.07 18.80
C ASN A 318 21.75 -1.83 17.90
N VAL A 319 20.83 -1.65 16.95
CA VAL A 319 20.77 -0.45 16.10
C VAL A 319 20.44 0.79 16.92
N ALA A 320 19.45 0.72 17.81
CA ALA A 320 19.14 1.83 18.73
C ALA A 320 20.36 2.22 19.57
N GLN A 321 21.10 1.23 20.10
CA GLN A 321 22.33 1.45 20.85
C GLN A 321 23.42 2.13 20.02
N ALA A 322 23.59 1.72 18.76
CA ALA A 322 24.61 2.26 17.87
C ALA A 322 24.30 3.69 17.41
N LEU A 323 23.03 3.99 17.13
CA LEU A 323 22.61 5.29 16.59
C LEU A 323 22.37 6.34 17.68
N TYR A 324 21.77 5.94 18.80
CA TYR A 324 21.24 6.88 19.80
C TYR A 324 21.66 6.58 21.25
N GLY A 325 22.40 5.49 21.48
CA GLY A 325 22.98 5.17 22.78
C GLY A 325 22.07 4.34 23.69
N SER A 326 22.52 4.13 24.92
CA SER A 326 21.96 3.11 25.82
C SER A 326 20.58 3.42 26.38
N ALA A 327 20.22 4.70 26.49
CA ALA A 327 18.90 5.10 26.97
C ALA A 327 17.81 4.68 25.97
N ASP A 328 17.99 5.00 24.69
CA ASP A 328 17.03 4.64 23.63
C ASP A 328 17.04 3.13 23.38
N ALA A 329 18.20 2.47 23.45
CA ALA A 329 18.28 1.01 23.38
C ALA A 329 17.50 0.31 24.51
N ALA A 330 17.50 0.87 25.72
CA ALA A 330 16.74 0.33 26.84
C ALA A 330 15.22 0.47 26.63
N ILE A 331 14.77 1.59 26.05
CA ILE A 331 13.36 1.80 25.67
C ILE A 331 12.94 0.76 24.62
N VAL A 332 13.74 0.59 23.56
CA VAL A 332 13.47 -0.39 22.50
C VAL A 332 13.43 -1.82 23.06
N ARG A 333 14.38 -2.17 23.94
CA ARG A 333 14.39 -3.48 24.60
C ARG A 333 13.15 -3.69 25.46
N ALA A 334 12.75 -2.68 26.24
CA ALA A 334 11.59 -2.76 27.10
C ALA A 334 10.29 -2.98 26.30
N ALA A 335 10.16 -2.37 25.12
CA ALA A 335 9.01 -2.60 24.24
C ALA A 335 8.92 -4.05 23.77
N PHE A 336 10.04 -4.66 23.34
CA PHE A 336 10.05 -6.09 22.98
C PHE A 336 9.82 -7.02 24.16
N GLN A 337 10.36 -6.69 25.35
CA GLN A 337 10.13 -7.45 26.59
C GLN A 337 8.66 -7.40 27.02
N ALA A 338 8.00 -6.24 26.88
CA ALA A 338 6.58 -6.08 27.19
C ALA A 338 5.67 -6.95 26.30
N ARG A 339 6.20 -7.42 25.16
CA ARG A 339 5.53 -8.35 24.24
C ARG A 339 6.07 -9.78 24.31
N GLY A 340 7.00 -10.08 25.23
CA GLY A 340 7.58 -11.42 25.39
C GLY A 340 8.52 -11.85 24.26
N ILE A 341 8.86 -10.95 23.33
CA ILE A 341 9.75 -11.27 22.21
C ILE A 341 11.21 -11.38 22.68
N LEU A 342 11.60 -10.58 23.68
CA LEU A 342 12.89 -10.65 24.35
C LEU A 342 12.69 -10.99 25.84
N PRO A 343 13.67 -11.68 26.48
CA PRO A 343 13.61 -12.05 27.89
C PRO A 343 13.80 -10.86 28.84
#